data_AF-A0A8S3TWD2-F1
#
_entry.id   AF-A0A8S3TWD2-F1
#
_cell.length_a   1.000
_cell.length_b   1.000
_cell.length_c   1.000
_cell.angle_alpha   90.00
_cell.angle_beta   90.00
_cell.angle_gamma   90.00
#
_symmetry.space_group_name_H-M   'P 1'
#
loop_
_entity.id
_entity.type
_entity.pdbx_description
1 polymer ?
#
loop_
_entity_poly.entity_id
_entity_poly.type
_entity_poly.pdbx_seq_one_letter_code
_entity_poly.pdbx_strand_id
1 'polypeptide(L)'
;MVCLPQKPASTCLRIVAFLLSLGGLVLCIVSYFFPAWTKFRHNGVTGDLGVHKMCARESEGEWDCRDIQGKDILFFLFQASFSIGIVAYAIFVIIVSMTFCSCCIKSTRAVGMTKFFVVIADLITFNCLMIAIATGLKSDFLGTLRISYGCIMCLTAFAISVVLCPFYLIDAKNTARKFKEEKKYQKFSNIQEHTDPETISKSKLTSDALSEELKNDTVSPSSVHM
;
A
#
# COMPACT_ATOMS: atom_id res chain seq x y z
N MET A 1 24.81 3.54 14.61
CA MET A 1 23.43 3.44 14.09
C MET A 1 22.51 3.28 15.28
N VAL A 2 21.73 4.31 15.61
CA VAL A 2 21.00 4.37 16.89
C VAL A 2 19.53 4.04 16.64
N CYS A 3 19.06 2.93 17.20
CA CYS A 3 17.63 2.65 17.26
C CYS A 3 17.02 3.62 18.29
N LEU A 4 16.26 4.61 17.82
CA LEU A 4 15.60 5.53 18.73
C LEU A 4 14.42 4.83 19.39
N PRO A 5 14.31 4.85 20.74
CA PRO A 5 13.15 4.29 21.43
C PRO A 5 11.89 4.99 20.95
N GLN A 6 10.95 4.21 20.40
CA GLN A 6 9.63 4.73 20.05
C GLN A 6 8.81 4.93 21.34
N LYS A 7 8.08 6.04 21.42
CA LYS A 7 7.15 6.27 22.54
C LYS A 7 6.08 5.17 22.53
N PRO A 8 5.76 4.54 23.67
CA PRO A 8 4.84 3.41 23.74
C PRO A 8 3.47 3.72 23.14
N ALA A 9 2.95 4.94 23.34
CA ALA A 9 1.67 5.38 22.78
C ALA A 9 1.61 5.35 21.24
N SER A 10 2.73 5.68 20.56
CA SER A 10 2.81 5.64 19.09
C SER A 10 2.85 4.20 18.59
N THR A 11 3.45 3.30 19.34
CA THR A 11 3.57 1.88 18.98
C THR A 11 2.21 1.19 19.08
N CYS A 12 1.44 1.44 20.16
CA CYS A 12 0.09 0.88 20.31
C CYS A 12 -0.84 1.29 19.16
N LEU A 13 -0.86 2.58 18.80
CA LEU A 13 -1.71 3.07 17.71
C LEU A 13 -1.33 2.44 16.35
N ARG A 14 -0.03 2.27 16.09
CA ARG A 14 0.45 1.60 14.87
C ARG A 14 0.00 0.14 14.84
N ILE A 15 0.14 -0.60 15.94
CA ILE A 15 -0.31 -2.00 16.02
C ILE A 15 -1.80 -2.11 15.73
N VAL A 16 -2.63 -1.24 16.32
CA VAL A 16 -4.07 -1.21 16.06
C VAL A 16 -4.34 -0.93 14.58
N ALA A 17 -3.68 0.07 13.98
CA ALA A 17 -3.82 0.39 12.55
C ALA A 17 -3.43 -0.79 11.64
N PHE A 18 -2.37 -1.53 12.01
CA PHE A 18 -1.95 -2.73 11.30
C PHE A 18 -2.97 -3.87 11.42
N LEU A 19 -3.48 -4.15 12.63
CA LEU A 19 -4.51 -5.17 12.83
C LEU A 19 -5.79 -4.83 12.07
N LEU A 20 -6.19 -3.56 12.04
CA LEU A 20 -7.32 -3.09 11.25
C LEU A 20 -7.06 -3.25 9.74
N SER A 21 -5.86 -2.92 9.26
CA SER A 21 -5.48 -3.13 7.85
C SER A 21 -5.51 -4.62 7.47
N LEU A 22 -4.99 -5.49 8.34
CA LEU A 22 -5.02 -6.93 8.14
C LEU A 22 -6.47 -7.45 8.13
N GLY A 23 -7.31 -6.97 9.05
CA GLY A 23 -8.74 -7.28 9.08
C GLY A 23 -9.45 -6.81 7.80
N GLY A 24 -9.16 -5.60 7.31
CA GLY A 24 -9.67 -5.09 6.05
C GLY A 24 -9.28 -5.96 4.85
N LEU A 25 -8.02 -6.40 4.77
CA LEU A 25 -7.55 -7.32 3.74
C LEU A 25 -8.31 -8.66 3.79
N VAL A 26 -8.49 -9.24 4.98
CA VAL A 26 -9.25 -10.49 5.16
C VAL A 26 -10.70 -10.29 4.72
N LEU A 27 -11.33 -9.18 5.09
CA LEU A 27 -12.69 -8.86 4.65
C LEU A 27 -12.78 -8.74 3.12
N CYS A 28 -11.81 -8.12 2.45
CA CYS A 28 -11.75 -8.07 0.98
C CYS A 28 -11.64 -9.46 0.35
N ILE A 29 -10.77 -10.32 0.88
CA ILE A 29 -10.58 -11.69 0.38
C ILE A 29 -11.86 -12.51 0.58
N VAL A 30 -12.44 -12.48 1.79
CA VAL A 30 -13.69 -13.19 2.09
C VAL A 30 -14.81 -12.67 1.19
N SER A 31 -14.95 -11.35 1.05
CA SER A 31 -15.92 -10.72 0.17
C SER A 31 -15.76 -11.20 -1.28
N TYR A 32 -14.54 -11.24 -1.82
CA TYR A 32 -14.26 -11.69 -3.19
C TYR A 32 -14.72 -13.13 -3.48
N PHE A 33 -14.53 -14.05 -2.53
CA PHE A 33 -14.98 -15.43 -2.68
C PHE A 33 -16.43 -15.68 -2.21
N PHE A 34 -17.07 -14.69 -1.58
CA PHE A 34 -18.43 -14.86 -1.06
C PHE A 34 -19.45 -14.91 -2.20
N PRO A 35 -20.31 -15.94 -2.27
CA PRO A 35 -21.25 -16.11 -3.38
C PRO A 35 -22.46 -15.16 -3.32
N ALA A 36 -22.60 -14.33 -2.27
CA ALA A 36 -23.76 -13.48 -2.06
C ALA A 36 -23.38 -11.99 -2.00
N TRP A 37 -23.09 -11.39 -3.15
CA TRP A 37 -22.90 -9.94 -3.31
C TRP A 37 -24.21 -9.23 -3.56
N THR A 38 -24.99 -9.75 -4.50
CA THR A 38 -26.31 -9.24 -4.85
C THR A 38 -27.31 -10.38 -4.82
N LYS A 39 -28.46 -10.11 -4.21
CA LYS A 39 -29.61 -11.02 -4.24
C LYS A 39 -30.53 -10.62 -5.37
N PHE A 40 -31.00 -11.60 -6.12
CA PHE A 40 -32.01 -11.40 -7.15
C PHE A 40 -33.19 -12.35 -6.95
N ARG A 41 -34.37 -11.90 -7.36
CA ARG A 41 -35.59 -12.72 -7.39
C ARG A 41 -36.32 -12.46 -8.71
N HIS A 42 -36.50 -13.50 -9.51
CA HIS A 42 -37.17 -13.42 -10.81
C HIS A 42 -38.00 -14.68 -11.06
N ASN A 43 -39.29 -14.54 -11.35
CA ASN A 43 -40.22 -15.64 -11.67
C ASN A 43 -40.16 -16.84 -10.70
N GLY A 44 -40.13 -16.58 -9.38
CA GLY A 44 -40.07 -17.64 -8.37
C GLY A 44 -38.68 -18.22 -8.12
N VAL A 45 -37.68 -17.88 -8.95
CA VAL A 45 -36.26 -18.20 -8.71
C VAL A 45 -35.65 -17.15 -7.81
N THR A 46 -34.99 -17.58 -6.74
CA THR A 46 -34.14 -16.73 -5.90
C THR A 46 -32.70 -17.12 -6.07
N GLY A 47 -31.80 -16.15 -6.18
CA GLY A 47 -30.39 -16.45 -6.21
C GLY A 47 -29.51 -15.37 -5.61
N ASP A 48 -28.29 -15.81 -5.34
CA ASP A 48 -27.17 -15.03 -4.84
C ASP A 48 -26.13 -15.00 -5.97
N LEU A 49 -25.78 -13.81 -6.42
CA LEU A 49 -24.72 -13.57 -7.38
C LEU A 49 -23.49 -13.10 -6.61
N GLY A 50 -22.35 -13.77 -6.80
CA GLY A 50 -21.04 -13.40 -6.27
C GLY A 50 -20.09 -12.95 -7.39
N VAL A 51 -18.79 -12.81 -7.05
CA VAL A 51 -17.75 -12.40 -8.02
C VAL A 51 -17.38 -13.54 -8.99
N HIS A 52 -17.44 -14.79 -8.54
CA HIS A 52 -17.06 -15.95 -9.37
C HIS A 52 -18.18 -16.96 -9.55
N LYS A 53 -19.11 -17.01 -8.59
CA LYS A 53 -20.15 -18.03 -8.53
C LYS A 53 -21.50 -17.37 -8.44
N MET A 54 -22.47 -17.98 -9.12
CA MET A 54 -23.88 -17.66 -9.00
C MET A 54 -24.55 -18.90 -8.41
N CYS A 55 -25.29 -18.72 -7.34
CA CYS A 55 -26.11 -19.75 -6.73
C CYS A 55 -27.57 -19.39 -6.90
N ALA A 56 -28.39 -20.29 -7.42
CA ALA A 56 -29.82 -20.07 -7.59
C ALA A 56 -30.60 -21.29 -7.12
N ARG A 57 -31.85 -21.05 -6.71
CA ARG A 57 -32.80 -22.12 -6.42
C ARG A 57 -34.21 -21.70 -6.84
N GLU A 58 -34.96 -22.67 -7.32
CA GLU A 58 -36.41 -22.56 -7.44
C GLU A 58 -37.04 -22.62 -6.03
N SER A 59 -38.25 -22.08 -5.87
CA SER A 59 -38.94 -22.05 -4.57
C SER A 59 -38.99 -23.44 -3.93
N GLU A 60 -38.27 -23.61 -2.81
CA GLU A 60 -38.09 -24.87 -2.04
C GLU A 60 -37.11 -25.91 -2.63
N GLY A 61 -36.42 -25.60 -3.73
CA GLY A 61 -35.38 -26.46 -4.32
C GLY A 61 -34.01 -26.37 -3.64
N GLU A 62 -33.13 -27.30 -4.02
CA GLU A 62 -31.71 -27.27 -3.67
C GLU A 62 -30.99 -26.08 -4.35
N TRP A 63 -29.91 -25.59 -3.73
CA TRP A 63 -29.08 -24.55 -4.31
C TRP A 63 -28.19 -25.11 -5.41
N ASP A 64 -28.39 -24.65 -6.65
CA ASP A 64 -27.51 -24.92 -7.78
C ASP A 64 -26.51 -23.76 -7.92
N CYS A 65 -25.24 -24.06 -7.65
CA CYS A 65 -24.14 -23.09 -7.73
C CYS A 65 -23.26 -23.38 -8.95
N ARG A 66 -23.12 -22.38 -9.83
CA ARG A 66 -22.32 -22.48 -11.06
C ARG A 66 -21.31 -21.35 -11.13
N ASP A 67 -20.16 -21.63 -11.74
CA ASP A 67 -19.16 -20.60 -12.03
C ASP A 67 -19.71 -19.64 -13.11
N ILE A 68 -19.48 -18.34 -12.91
CA ILE A 68 -19.91 -17.30 -13.84
C ILE A 68 -18.91 -17.26 -14.99
N GLN A 69 -19.19 -18.03 -16.04
CA GLN A 69 -18.45 -17.96 -17.30
C GLN A 69 -19.02 -16.84 -18.17
N GLY A 70 -18.71 -15.59 -17.80
CA GLY A 70 -19.23 -14.41 -18.48
C GLY A 70 -18.39 -13.98 -19.68
N LYS A 71 -19.02 -13.86 -20.87
CA LYS A 71 -18.52 -13.00 -21.96
C LYS A 71 -18.77 -11.51 -21.71
N ASP A 72 -19.45 -11.18 -20.60
CA ASP A 72 -19.73 -9.78 -20.25
C ASP A 72 -18.44 -9.10 -19.80
N ILE A 73 -17.96 -8.19 -20.64
CA ILE A 73 -16.75 -7.41 -20.40
C ILE A 73 -16.83 -6.63 -19.08
N LEU A 74 -18.03 -6.21 -18.66
CA LEU A 74 -18.20 -5.44 -17.42
C LEU A 74 -17.96 -6.31 -16.18
N PHE A 75 -18.41 -7.57 -16.22
CA PHE A 75 -18.18 -8.53 -15.14
C PHE A 75 -16.71 -8.95 -15.06
N PHE A 76 -16.08 -9.16 -16.22
CA PHE A 76 -14.63 -9.43 -16.29
C PHE A 76 -13.81 -8.25 -15.74
N LEU A 77 -14.14 -7.02 -16.12
CA LEU A 77 -13.49 -5.81 -15.60
C LEU A 77 -13.69 -5.67 -14.09
N PHE A 78 -14.88 -5.99 -13.58
CA PHE A 78 -15.15 -6.01 -12.14
C PHE A 78 -14.27 -7.03 -11.42
N GLN A 79 -14.24 -8.29 -11.88
CA GLN A 79 -13.42 -9.35 -11.30
C GLN A 79 -11.92 -8.98 -11.32
N ALA A 80 -11.42 -8.50 -12.46
CA ALA A 80 -10.02 -8.12 -12.62
C ALA A 80 -9.65 -6.93 -11.73
N SER A 81 -10.48 -5.90 -11.69
CA SER A 81 -10.26 -4.73 -10.83
C SER A 81 -10.26 -5.12 -9.35
N PHE A 82 -11.17 -6.02 -8.95
CA PHE A 82 -11.23 -6.51 -7.57
C PHE A 82 -9.95 -7.28 -7.19
N SER A 83 -9.48 -8.17 -8.07
CA SER A 83 -8.22 -8.89 -7.87
C SER A 83 -7.04 -7.94 -7.71
N ILE A 84 -6.93 -6.93 -8.58
CA ILE A 84 -5.86 -5.92 -8.49
C ILE A 84 -5.97 -5.15 -7.17
N GLY A 85 -7.19 -4.82 -6.74
CA GLY A 85 -7.47 -4.17 -5.46
C GLY A 85 -6.95 -5.00 -4.27
N ILE A 86 -7.23 -6.30 -4.23
CA ILE A 86 -6.72 -7.21 -3.19
C ILE A 86 -5.21 -7.25 -3.19
N VAL A 87 -4.57 -7.38 -4.36
CA VAL A 87 -3.11 -7.43 -4.47
C VAL A 87 -2.47 -6.12 -4.00
N ALA A 88 -3.04 -4.97 -4.40
CA ALA A 88 -2.57 -3.66 -3.95
C ALA A 88 -2.71 -3.50 -2.42
N TYR A 89 -3.85 -3.94 -1.86
CA TYR A 89 -4.07 -3.93 -0.41
C TYR A 89 -3.07 -4.85 0.31
N ALA A 90 -2.81 -6.05 -0.22
CA ALA A 90 -1.83 -6.98 0.35
C ALA A 90 -0.40 -6.40 0.36
N ILE A 91 0.02 -5.77 -0.75
CA ILE A 91 1.30 -5.06 -0.83
C ILE A 91 1.36 -3.95 0.22
N PHE A 92 0.26 -3.19 0.37
CA PHE A 92 0.18 -2.17 1.40
C PHE A 92 0.35 -2.74 2.82
N VAL A 93 -0.33 -3.84 3.16
CA VAL A 93 -0.19 -4.51 4.47
C VAL A 93 1.24 -4.99 4.71
N ILE A 94 1.91 -5.53 3.67
CA ILE A 94 3.33 -5.94 3.74
C ILE A 94 4.23 -4.73 3.98
N ILE A 95 4.02 -3.62 3.26
CA ILE A 95 4.81 -2.40 3.48
C ILE A 95 4.63 -1.88 4.91
N VAL A 96 3.39 -1.85 5.41
CA VAL A 96 3.10 -1.46 6.80
C VAL A 96 3.77 -2.42 7.78
N SER A 97 3.73 -3.74 7.57
CA SER A 97 4.41 -4.69 8.46
C SER A 97 5.92 -4.47 8.50
N MET A 98 6.54 -4.13 7.36
CA MET A 98 7.97 -3.81 7.32
C MET A 98 8.32 -2.54 8.11
N THR A 99 7.39 -1.61 8.31
CA THR A 99 7.63 -0.42 9.17
C THR A 99 7.74 -0.76 10.66
N PHE A 100 7.22 -1.92 11.09
CA PHE A 100 7.42 -2.42 12.46
C PHE A 100 8.81 -3.03 12.66
N CYS A 101 9.41 -3.56 11.60
CA CYS A 101 10.82 -3.92 11.63
C CYS A 101 11.66 -2.64 11.60
N SER A 102 11.84 -2.04 12.77
CA SER A 102 12.58 -0.79 12.99
C SER A 102 14.04 -0.81 12.48
N CYS A 103 14.60 -1.99 12.24
CA CYS A 103 15.94 -2.16 11.63
C CYS A 103 15.93 -2.25 10.10
N CYS A 104 14.79 -2.56 9.47
CA CYS A 104 14.72 -2.97 8.07
C CYS A 104 14.59 -1.79 7.08
N ILE A 105 14.04 -0.64 7.49
CA ILE A 105 13.75 0.47 6.56
C ILE A 105 14.50 1.74 7.00
N LYS A 106 15.65 2.01 6.36
CA LYS A 106 16.36 3.30 6.45
C LYS A 106 15.84 4.37 5.47
N SER A 107 14.92 4.00 4.58
CA SER A 107 14.62 4.82 3.41
C SER A 107 13.31 5.58 3.55
N THR A 108 13.38 6.91 3.50
CA THR A 108 12.22 7.81 3.35
C THR A 108 11.37 7.48 2.13
N ARG A 109 11.92 6.77 1.13
CA ARG A 109 11.18 6.27 -0.04
C ARG A 109 10.10 5.27 0.34
N ALA A 110 10.34 4.41 1.34
CA ALA A 110 9.35 3.41 1.75
C ALA A 110 8.09 4.07 2.33
N VAL A 111 8.26 5.11 3.16
CA VAL A 111 7.16 5.90 3.74
C VAL A 111 6.36 6.62 2.65
N GLY A 112 7.04 7.14 1.62
CA GLY A 112 6.37 7.74 0.46
C GLY A 112 5.56 6.72 -0.33
N MET A 113 6.13 5.54 -0.57
CA MET A 113 5.45 4.45 -1.27
C MET A 113 4.20 3.97 -0.51
N THR A 114 4.26 3.86 0.82
CA THR A 114 3.08 3.45 1.62
C THR A 114 1.86 4.33 1.33
N LYS A 115 2.04 5.65 1.27
CA LYS A 115 0.93 6.59 0.97
C LYS A 115 0.31 6.35 -0.39
N PHE A 116 1.18 6.17 -1.39
CA PHE A 116 0.76 5.97 -2.77
C PHE A 116 -0.03 4.67 -2.92
N PHE A 117 0.44 3.57 -2.30
CA PHE A 117 -0.25 2.28 -2.34
C PHE A 117 -1.59 2.29 -1.60
N VAL A 118 -1.71 2.98 -0.45
CA VAL A 118 -3.00 3.15 0.25
C VAL A 118 -4.02 3.83 -0.65
N VAL A 119 -3.66 5.00 -1.20
CA VAL A 119 -4.57 5.79 -2.01
C VAL A 119 -4.99 5.02 -3.26
N ILE A 120 -4.07 4.30 -3.89
CA ILE A 120 -4.39 3.46 -5.05
C ILE A 120 -5.31 2.30 -4.66
N ALA A 121 -5.02 1.59 -3.58
CA ALA A 121 -5.87 0.49 -3.11
C ALA A 121 -7.29 0.98 -2.78
N ASP A 122 -7.42 2.15 -2.15
CA ASP A 122 -8.71 2.79 -1.87
C ASP A 122 -9.47 3.14 -3.14
N LEU A 123 -8.80 3.77 -4.10
CA LEU A 123 -9.41 4.16 -5.37
C LEU A 123 -9.88 2.95 -6.17
N ILE A 124 -9.08 1.88 -6.22
CA ILE A 124 -9.44 0.64 -6.91
C ILE A 124 -10.62 -0.04 -6.21
N THR A 125 -10.57 -0.15 -4.87
CA THR A 125 -11.66 -0.76 -4.08
C THR A 125 -12.96 0.02 -4.24
N PHE A 126 -12.89 1.36 -4.20
CA PHE A 126 -14.02 2.24 -4.45
C PHE A 126 -14.58 2.07 -5.86
N ASN A 127 -13.71 2.00 -6.88
CA ASN A 127 -14.14 1.78 -8.25
C ASN A 127 -14.84 0.42 -8.42
N CYS A 128 -14.30 -0.64 -7.84
CA CYS A 128 -14.92 -1.97 -7.84
C CYS A 128 -16.30 -1.95 -7.20
N LEU A 129 -16.42 -1.29 -6.05
CA LEU A 129 -17.69 -1.13 -5.35
C LEU A 129 -18.72 -0.37 -6.21
N MET A 130 -18.31 0.72 -6.86
CA MET A 130 -19.18 1.48 -7.76
C MET A 130 -19.62 0.65 -8.97
N ILE A 131 -18.75 -0.18 -9.53
CA ILE A 131 -19.10 -1.12 -10.60
C ILE A 131 -20.08 -2.18 -10.09
N ALA A 132 -19.85 -2.77 -8.91
CA ALA A 132 -20.75 -3.76 -8.31
C ALA A 132 -22.16 -3.17 -8.07
N ILE A 133 -22.21 -1.94 -7.55
CA ILE A 133 -23.48 -1.23 -7.36
C ILE A 133 -24.13 -0.92 -8.71
N ALA A 134 -23.38 -0.41 -9.69
CA ALA A 134 -23.92 -0.08 -11.01
C ALA A 134 -24.42 -1.31 -11.78
N THR A 135 -23.70 -2.44 -11.70
CA THR A 135 -24.11 -3.72 -12.29
C THR A 135 -25.35 -4.28 -11.60
N GLY A 136 -25.43 -4.16 -10.27
CA GLY A 136 -26.63 -4.47 -9.49
C GLY A 136 -27.82 -3.59 -9.87
N LEU A 137 -27.65 -2.27 -9.95
CA LEU A 137 -28.71 -1.34 -10.34
C LEU A 137 -29.20 -1.57 -11.77
N LYS A 138 -28.35 -2.10 -12.66
CA LYS A 138 -28.76 -2.44 -14.03
C LYS A 138 -29.65 -3.69 -14.06
N SER A 139 -29.42 -4.65 -13.16
CA SER A 139 -30.28 -5.85 -13.05
C SER A 139 -31.59 -5.59 -12.28
N ASP A 140 -31.68 -4.49 -11.50
CA ASP A 140 -32.92 -4.00 -10.89
C ASP A 140 -34.03 -3.66 -11.90
N PHE A 141 -33.70 -3.34 -13.15
CA PHE A 141 -34.71 -3.18 -14.21
C PHE A 141 -35.52 -4.47 -14.48
N LEU A 142 -35.12 -5.61 -13.90
CA LEU A 142 -35.77 -6.93 -14.05
C LEU A 142 -36.23 -7.55 -12.70
N GLY A 143 -36.09 -6.87 -11.56
CA GLY A 143 -36.45 -7.43 -10.24
C GLY A 143 -36.12 -6.54 -9.03
N THR A 144 -36.27 -7.08 -7.81
CA THR A 144 -35.86 -6.38 -6.56
C THR A 144 -34.46 -6.82 -6.16
N LEU A 145 -33.47 -5.97 -6.36
CA LEU A 145 -32.10 -6.19 -5.91
C LEU A 145 -31.96 -5.82 -4.45
N ARG A 146 -31.32 -6.69 -3.67
CA ARG A 146 -30.90 -6.37 -2.30
C ARG A 146 -29.40 -6.50 -2.20
N ILE A 147 -28.77 -5.45 -1.66
CA ILE A 147 -27.37 -5.47 -1.22
C ILE A 147 -27.23 -6.63 -0.22
N SER A 148 -26.32 -7.55 -0.51
CA SER A 148 -26.07 -8.72 0.33
C SER A 148 -24.74 -8.59 1.08
N TYR A 149 -24.42 -9.59 1.91
CA TYR A 149 -23.29 -9.54 2.84
C TYR A 149 -21.92 -9.34 2.16
N GLY A 150 -21.73 -9.85 0.94
CA GLY A 150 -20.52 -9.64 0.14
C GLY A 150 -20.18 -8.15 -0.02
N CYS A 151 -21.17 -7.36 -0.45
CA CYS A 151 -21.03 -5.92 -0.64
C CYS A 151 -20.83 -5.18 0.69
N ILE A 152 -21.53 -5.57 1.76
CA ILE A 152 -21.38 -4.98 3.10
C ILE A 152 -19.96 -5.22 3.67
N MET A 153 -19.40 -6.41 3.47
CA MET A 153 -18.01 -6.71 3.88
C MET A 153 -17.01 -5.84 3.10
N CYS A 154 -17.21 -5.68 1.79
CA CYS A 154 -16.37 -4.80 0.96
C CYS A 154 -16.47 -3.33 1.41
N LEU A 155 -17.69 -2.83 1.68
CA LEU A 155 -17.92 -1.49 2.23
C LEU A 155 -17.23 -1.28 3.58
N THR A 156 -17.26 -2.31 4.43
CA THR A 156 -16.61 -2.26 5.74
C THR A 156 -15.08 -2.23 5.60
N ALA A 157 -14.51 -3.06 4.72
CA ALA A 157 -13.08 -3.02 4.39
C ALA A 157 -12.66 -1.66 3.83
N PHE A 158 -13.47 -1.08 2.95
CA PHE A 158 -13.27 0.26 2.41
C PHE A 158 -13.33 1.33 3.51
N ALA A 159 -14.33 1.29 4.39
CA ALA A 159 -14.46 2.23 5.50
C ALA A 159 -13.26 2.16 6.45
N ILE A 160 -12.79 0.96 6.77
CA ILE A 160 -11.55 0.76 7.55
C ILE A 160 -10.38 1.45 6.85
N SER A 161 -10.21 1.22 5.55
CA SER A 161 -9.10 1.80 4.79
C SER A 161 -9.13 3.33 4.75
N VAL A 162 -10.31 3.92 4.51
CA VAL A 162 -10.53 5.37 4.53
C VAL A 162 -10.22 5.96 5.91
N VAL A 163 -10.64 5.29 6.99
CA VAL A 163 -10.34 5.73 8.36
C VAL A 163 -8.84 5.66 8.64
N LEU A 164 -8.14 4.64 8.14
CA LEU A 164 -6.71 4.44 8.37
C LEU A 164 -5.82 5.37 7.54
N CYS A 165 -6.27 5.79 6.36
CA CYS A 165 -5.53 6.69 5.46
C CYS A 165 -4.98 7.96 6.16
N PRO A 166 -5.79 8.77 6.88
CA PRO A 166 -5.28 9.95 7.59
C PRO A 166 -4.26 9.59 8.68
N PHE A 167 -4.41 8.44 9.36
CA PHE A 167 -3.43 8.01 10.37
C PHE A 167 -2.06 7.78 9.72
N TYR A 168 -1.99 7.07 8.59
CA TYR A 168 -0.74 6.85 7.87
C TYR A 168 -0.16 8.15 7.28
N LEU A 169 -1.02 9.07 6.82
CA LEU A 169 -0.58 10.38 6.32
C LEU A 169 0.04 11.24 7.43
N ILE A 170 -0.59 11.27 8.61
CA ILE A 170 -0.11 12.01 9.78
C ILE A 170 1.21 11.41 10.30
N ASP A 171 1.26 10.09 10.47
CA ASP A 171 2.47 9.38 10.94
C ASP A 171 3.67 9.65 10.02
N ALA A 172 3.44 9.60 8.71
CA ALA A 172 4.45 9.91 7.73
C ALA A 172 4.85 11.40 7.71
N LYS A 173 3.90 12.34 7.92
CA LYS A 173 4.20 13.78 8.04
C LYS A 173 5.09 14.03 9.25
N ASN A 174 4.78 13.41 10.39
CA ASN A 174 5.55 13.53 11.62
C ASN A 174 6.95 12.92 11.47
N THR A 175 7.04 11.74 10.84
CA THR A 175 8.32 11.08 10.54
C THR A 175 9.19 11.95 9.61
N ALA A 176 8.59 12.55 8.57
CA ALA A 176 9.31 13.45 7.67
C ALA A 176 9.79 14.74 8.36
N ARG A 177 9.00 15.29 9.28
CA ARG A 177 9.40 16.46 10.08
C ARG A 177 10.59 16.12 10.98
N LYS A 178 10.52 15.00 11.69
CA LYS A 178 11.62 14.53 12.55
C LYS A 178 12.91 14.32 11.75
N PHE A 179 12.82 13.71 10.58
CA PHE A 179 13.99 13.52 9.70
C PHE A 179 14.59 14.84 9.21
N LYS A 180 13.76 15.85 8.92
CA LYS A 180 14.24 17.21 8.57
C LYS A 180 14.96 17.87 9.75
N GLU A 181 14.45 17.70 10.96
CA GLU A 181 15.06 18.23 12.19
C GLU A 181 16.40 17.54 12.47
N GLU A 182 16.47 16.20 12.40
CA GLU A 182 17.72 15.43 12.56
C GLU A 182 18.80 15.81 11.54
N LYS A 183 18.42 16.01 10.27
CA LYS A 183 19.36 16.49 9.24
C LYS A 183 19.93 17.88 9.54
N LYS A 184 19.16 18.78 10.16
CA LYS A 184 19.68 20.09 10.59
C LYS A 184 20.77 19.91 11.64
N TYR A 185 20.55 19.05 12.64
CA TYR A 185 21.54 18.78 13.68
C TYR A 185 22.82 18.13 13.14
N GLN A 186 22.72 17.17 12.22
CA GLN A 186 23.91 16.60 11.57
C GLN A 186 24.73 17.65 10.80
N LYS A 187 24.07 18.62 10.16
CA LYS A 187 24.78 19.70 9.45
C LYS A 187 25.56 20.60 10.42
N PHE A 188 25.06 20.84 11.64
CA PHE A 188 25.80 21.59 12.66
C PHE A 188 26.95 20.79 13.27
N SER A 189 26.76 19.48 13.49
CA SER A 189 27.82 18.59 13.97
C SER A 189 29.03 18.57 13.01
N ASN A 190 28.78 18.50 11.70
CA ASN A 190 29.85 18.55 10.69
C ASN A 190 30.56 19.92 10.61
N ILE A 191 29.90 21.01 11.02
CA ILE A 191 30.55 22.34 11.09
C ILE A 191 31.49 22.40 12.31
N GLN A 192 31.13 21.75 13.41
CA GLN A 192 31.95 21.67 14.63
C GLN A 192 33.22 20.82 14.45
N GLU A 193 33.13 19.67 13.73
CA GLU A 193 34.33 18.88 13.39
C GLU A 193 35.33 19.63 12.49
N HIS A 194 34.86 20.63 11.74
CA HIS A 194 35.72 21.49 10.90
C HIS A 194 36.20 22.78 11.59
N THR A 195 35.79 23.06 12.83
CA THR A 195 36.20 24.28 13.56
C THR A 195 37.14 24.02 14.73
N ASP A 196 37.62 22.79 14.92
CA ASP A 196 38.75 22.55 15.83
C ASP A 196 40.03 23.14 15.23
N PRO A 197 40.68 24.13 15.88
CA PRO A 197 41.85 24.82 15.33
C PRO A 197 43.07 23.89 15.14
N GLU A 198 43.11 22.72 15.78
CA GLU A 198 44.15 21.71 15.57
C GLU A 198 44.00 20.94 14.24
N THR A 199 42.79 20.81 13.70
CA THR A 199 42.52 20.05 12.46
C THR A 199 42.72 20.91 11.19
N ILE A 200 42.58 22.24 11.31
CA ILE A 200 42.90 23.19 10.23
C ILE A 200 44.42 23.30 10.02
N SER A 201 45.23 23.11 11.06
CA SER A 201 46.70 23.08 10.97
C SER A 201 47.23 21.86 10.20
N LYS A 202 46.60 20.68 10.32
CA LYS A 202 47.03 19.47 9.61
C LYS A 202 46.51 19.35 8.18
N SER A 203 45.33 19.91 7.90
CA SER A 203 44.71 19.83 6.57
C SER A 203 45.40 20.72 5.53
N LYS A 204 46.15 21.74 5.96
CA LYS A 204 46.94 22.61 5.07
C LYS A 204 48.28 21.98 4.67
N LEU A 205 48.80 21.03 5.45
CA LEU A 205 50.08 20.37 5.17
C LEU A 205 49.98 19.21 4.16
N THR A 206 48.83 18.56 4.03
CA THR A 206 48.64 17.45 3.07
C THR A 206 48.27 17.90 1.66
N SER A 207 47.71 19.10 1.47
CA SER A 207 47.39 19.63 0.13
C SER A 207 48.63 20.10 -0.65
N ASP A 208 49.67 20.56 0.06
CA ASP A 208 50.92 21.03 -0.56
C ASP A 208 51.83 19.84 -0.92
N ALA A 209 51.86 18.78 -0.09
CA ALA A 209 52.59 17.55 -0.40
C ALA A 209 51.97 16.77 -1.59
N LEU A 210 50.64 16.77 -1.73
CA LEU A 210 49.96 16.06 -2.83
C LEU A 210 50.09 16.78 -4.19
N SER A 211 50.34 18.09 -4.18
CA SER A 211 50.54 18.88 -5.42
C SER A 211 51.96 18.77 -5.97
N GLU A 212 52.93 18.31 -5.18
CA GLU A 212 54.28 17.95 -5.66
C GLU A 212 54.35 16.52 -6.22
N GLU A 213 53.61 15.55 -5.65
CA GLU A 213 53.54 14.20 -6.24
C GLU A 213 52.80 14.19 -7.60
N LEU A 214 51.78 15.03 -7.79
CA LEU A 214 51.01 15.05 -9.04
C LEU A 214 51.73 15.76 -10.23
N LYS A 215 52.91 16.35 -10.01
CA LYS A 215 53.73 16.92 -11.10
C LYS A 215 54.66 15.91 -11.76
N ASN A 216 54.87 14.73 -11.17
CA ASN A 216 55.84 13.74 -11.68
C ASN A 216 55.25 12.63 -12.58
N ASP A 217 53.93 12.54 -12.75
CA ASP A 217 53.29 11.55 -13.63
C ASP A 217 52.87 12.12 -15.01
N THR A 218 53.72 12.99 -15.60
CA THR A 218 53.52 13.49 -16.97
C THR A 218 54.65 13.04 -17.91
N VAL A 219 54.78 11.72 -18.14
CA VAL A 219 55.63 11.09 -19.18
C VAL A 219 54.95 9.76 -19.53
N SER A 220 54.63 9.29 -20.74
CA SER A 220 54.68 9.69 -22.16
C SER A 220 53.78 8.67 -22.90
N PRO A 221 53.09 9.00 -24.00
CA PRO A 221 52.22 8.05 -24.71
C PRO A 221 53.05 7.10 -25.57
N SER A 222 52.75 5.80 -25.54
CA SER A 222 53.25 4.85 -26.53
C SER A 222 52.15 3.92 -27.00
N SER A 223 52.00 3.92 -28.32
CA SER A 223 51.12 3.16 -29.19
C SER A 223 51.15 1.66 -28.95
N VAL A 224 49.99 0.99 -29.03
CA VAL A 224 49.92 -0.42 -29.42
C VAL A 224 48.79 -0.61 -30.42
N HIS A 225 49.18 -0.92 -31.65
CA HIS A 225 48.39 -1.61 -32.65
C HIS A 225 48.16 -3.07 -32.22
N MET A 226 46.93 -3.55 -32.30
CA MET A 226 46.48 -4.64 -33.19
C MET A 226 44.96 -4.79 -33.06
#